data_AF-V5C6T8-F1
#
_entry.id   AF-V5C6T8-F1
#
_cell.length_a   1.000
_cell.length_b   1.000
_cell.length_c   1.000
_cell.angle_alpha   90.00
_cell.angle_beta   90.00
_cell.angle_gamma   90.00
#
_symmetry.space_group_name_H-M   'P 1'
#
loop_
_entity.id
_entity.type
_entity.pdbx_description
1 polymer ?
#
loop_
_entity_poly.entity_id
_entity_poly.type
_entity_poly.pdbx_seq_one_letter_code
_entity_poly.pdbx_strand_id
1 'polypeptide(L)'
;MEVSVDQEIKQIQMGKPHVVILGAGASYAAFPYGDKNSVRLPLMNNFVDILSLHDLLCQTGISYEADNFEKIYDQLCRNTTHQEVREELEKVIYDYFSCLEIIDEPTIYDHLLLSLREKDVVATFNWDPFLLQAFRRNVHKFKLPRLLFLHGNVGVGYCEKDKVAGINGNRCSKCGSLLAPTKLLYPIAEKNYHLNGFISLQWKELQQHLQSAFMITIFGYGAPQSDVSAIDLMKLAWGDVNQREMEQTEIIDIRSEDDLGNTWEPFIHTHHYETHSSFYDSWIANHPRRTGEAYINQYWNAQFIDNNPIPKKLAFPELWAWYDRLKKVEEQHENT
;
A
#
# COMPACT_ATOMS: atom_id res chain seq x y z
N MET A 1 18.67 29.91 -2.82
CA MET A 1 19.84 29.00 -2.88
C MET A 1 19.33 27.69 -3.43
N GLU A 2 20.03 27.08 -4.38
CA GLU A 2 19.62 25.85 -5.06
C GLU A 2 20.38 24.66 -4.47
N VAL A 3 19.69 23.54 -4.26
CA VAL A 3 20.26 22.26 -3.84
C VAL A 3 20.29 21.34 -5.03
N SER A 4 21.50 21.00 -5.49
CA SER A 4 21.67 20.06 -6.59
C SER A 4 21.40 18.62 -6.16
N VAL A 5 21.14 17.75 -7.13
CA VAL A 5 20.96 16.31 -6.91
C VAL A 5 22.11 15.70 -6.08
N ASP A 6 23.36 16.02 -6.41
CA ASP A 6 24.53 15.48 -5.69
C ASP A 6 24.64 15.99 -4.25
N GLN A 7 24.11 17.17 -3.96
CA GLN A 7 24.04 17.71 -2.60
C GLN A 7 22.94 17.01 -1.81
N GLU A 8 21.74 16.85 -2.38
CA GLU A 8 20.62 16.15 -1.74
C GLU A 8 20.98 14.69 -1.44
N ILE A 9 21.60 13.97 -2.38
CA ILE A 9 21.99 12.57 -2.21
C ILE A 9 22.89 12.36 -0.97
N LYS A 10 23.75 13.34 -0.66
CA LYS A 10 24.67 13.31 0.48
C LYS A 10 24.01 13.61 1.82
N GLN A 11 22.80 14.15 1.82
CA GLN A 11 22.06 14.43 3.05
C GLN A 11 21.38 13.17 3.56
N ILE A 12 21.48 12.93 4.87
CA ILE A 12 20.76 11.89 5.60
C ILE A 12 20.37 12.51 6.94
N GLN A 13 19.15 13.04 7.03
CA GLN A 13 18.74 13.83 8.19
C GLN A 13 17.31 13.54 8.63
N MET A 14 16.43 13.15 7.70
CA MET A 14 15.05 12.86 8.06
C MET A 14 14.95 11.50 8.75
N GLY A 15 14.73 11.49 10.06
CA GLY A 15 14.47 10.27 10.84
C GLY A 15 12.99 9.85 10.85
N LYS A 16 12.06 10.76 10.55
CA LYS A 16 10.61 10.47 10.51
C LYS A 16 10.23 9.65 9.28
N PRO A 17 9.22 8.76 9.37
CA PRO A 17 8.79 7.94 8.25
C PRO A 17 8.08 8.76 7.16
N HIS A 18 8.29 8.37 5.91
CA HIS A 18 7.34 8.57 4.83
C HIS A 18 6.37 7.38 4.88
N VAL A 19 5.07 7.65 5.05
CA VAL A 19 4.03 6.61 5.06
C VAL A 19 3.31 6.59 3.72
N VAL A 20 3.27 5.43 3.07
CA VAL A 20 2.56 5.23 1.80
C VAL A 20 1.35 4.32 2.03
N ILE A 21 0.18 4.72 1.54
CA ILE A 21 -1.08 3.99 1.61
C ILE A 21 -1.49 3.59 0.19
N LEU A 22 -1.56 2.29 -0.06
CA LEU A 22 -1.86 1.73 -1.38
C LEU A 22 -3.28 1.15 -1.43
N GLY A 23 -4.01 1.49 -2.49
CA GLY A 23 -5.28 0.85 -2.86
C GLY A 23 -5.22 0.13 -4.20
N ALA A 24 -6.35 -0.41 -4.65
CA ALA A 24 -6.42 -1.25 -5.84
C ALA A 24 -5.97 -0.53 -7.12
N GLY A 25 -6.14 0.79 -7.18
CA GLY A 25 -5.65 1.63 -8.26
C GLY A 25 -4.13 1.61 -8.42
N ALA A 26 -3.36 1.40 -7.34
CA ALA A 26 -1.91 1.27 -7.41
C ALA A 26 -1.51 -0.03 -8.14
N SER A 27 -2.19 -1.14 -7.84
CA SER A 27 -1.96 -2.41 -8.54
C SER A 27 -2.39 -2.30 -10.01
N TYR A 28 -3.53 -1.65 -10.29
CA TYR A 28 -3.96 -1.41 -11.66
C TYR A 28 -2.97 -0.54 -12.45
N ALA A 29 -2.42 0.51 -11.82
CA ALA A 29 -1.39 1.36 -12.43
C ALA A 29 -0.07 0.61 -12.68
N ALA A 30 0.30 -0.32 -11.79
CA ALA A 30 1.49 -1.15 -11.93
C ALA A 30 1.34 -2.25 -13.00
N PHE A 31 0.11 -2.74 -13.20
CA PHE A 31 -0.21 -3.88 -14.08
C PHE A 31 -1.41 -3.56 -15.00
N PRO A 32 -1.32 -2.52 -15.87
CA PRO A 32 -2.46 -2.06 -16.67
C PRO A 32 -2.96 -3.10 -17.69
N TYR A 33 -2.14 -4.11 -18.01
CA TYR A 33 -2.46 -5.18 -18.94
C TYR A 33 -2.61 -6.55 -18.26
N GLY A 34 -2.63 -6.57 -16.92
CA GLY A 34 -2.64 -7.80 -16.13
C GLY A 34 -1.26 -8.21 -15.62
N ASP A 35 -1.25 -9.34 -14.93
CA ASP A 35 -0.06 -9.97 -14.35
C ASP A 35 0.83 -10.63 -15.43
N LYS A 36 1.88 -11.35 -15.02
CA LYS A 36 2.77 -12.10 -15.92
C LYS A 36 2.04 -13.09 -16.85
N ASN A 37 0.93 -13.64 -16.39
CA ASN A 37 0.11 -14.59 -17.12
C ASN A 37 -1.09 -13.92 -17.82
N SER A 38 -1.08 -12.58 -17.94
CA SER A 38 -2.17 -11.77 -18.51
C SER A 38 -3.51 -11.89 -17.76
N VAL A 39 -3.47 -12.31 -16.50
CA VAL A 39 -4.63 -12.30 -15.60
C VAL A 39 -4.91 -10.86 -15.21
N ARG A 40 -6.16 -10.41 -15.44
CA ARG A 40 -6.56 -9.03 -15.17
C ARG A 40 -6.68 -8.78 -13.67
N LEU A 41 -6.55 -7.53 -13.26
CA LEU A 41 -6.81 -7.15 -11.87
C LEU A 41 -8.25 -6.65 -11.74
N PRO A 42 -9.04 -7.19 -10.79
CA PRO A 42 -10.37 -6.68 -10.53
C PRO A 42 -10.32 -5.37 -9.73
N LEU A 43 -11.22 -4.46 -10.08
CA LEU A 43 -11.63 -3.31 -9.28
C LEU A 43 -13.01 -3.61 -8.67
N MET A 44 -13.41 -2.89 -7.63
CA MET A 44 -14.69 -3.16 -6.96
C MET A 44 -15.92 -3.07 -7.87
N ASN A 45 -15.86 -2.26 -8.93
CA ASN A 45 -16.95 -2.08 -9.88
C ASN A 45 -17.07 -3.19 -10.96
N ASN A 46 -16.03 -4.00 -11.17
CA ASN A 46 -16.03 -5.10 -12.15
C ASN A 46 -15.61 -6.44 -11.52
N PHE A 47 -15.61 -6.51 -10.19
CA PHE A 47 -15.10 -7.62 -9.39
C PHE A 47 -15.87 -8.93 -9.67
N VAL A 48 -17.20 -8.86 -9.67
CA VAL A 48 -18.09 -10.01 -9.93
C VAL A 48 -17.85 -10.59 -11.32
N ASP A 49 -17.72 -9.73 -12.31
CA ASP A 49 -17.54 -10.13 -13.71
C ASP A 49 -16.17 -10.78 -13.93
N ILE A 50 -15.10 -10.15 -13.42
CA ILE A 50 -13.72 -10.64 -13.61
C ILE A 50 -13.50 -11.98 -12.90
N LEU A 51 -14.09 -12.18 -11.73
CA LEU A 51 -14.00 -13.45 -10.99
C LEU A 51 -15.08 -14.46 -11.41
N SER A 52 -15.96 -14.11 -12.37
CA SER A 52 -17.05 -14.98 -12.84
C SER A 52 -17.95 -15.49 -11.71
N LEU A 53 -18.28 -14.61 -10.75
CA LEU A 53 -19.03 -14.99 -9.54
C LEU A 53 -20.55 -15.08 -9.74
N HIS A 54 -21.07 -14.78 -10.94
CA HIS A 54 -22.52 -14.75 -11.20
C HIS A 54 -23.22 -16.07 -10.86
N ASP A 55 -22.69 -17.21 -11.33
CA ASP A 55 -23.32 -18.52 -11.14
C ASP A 55 -23.40 -18.90 -9.65
N LEU A 56 -22.41 -18.46 -8.87
CA LEU A 56 -22.35 -18.68 -7.44
C LEU A 56 -23.36 -17.80 -6.70
N LEU A 57 -23.44 -16.51 -7.07
CA LEU A 57 -24.35 -15.55 -6.44
C LEU A 57 -25.83 -15.82 -6.78
N CYS A 58 -26.13 -16.32 -7.98
CA CYS A 58 -27.50 -16.69 -8.39
C CYS A 58 -28.19 -17.67 -7.42
N GLN A 59 -27.41 -18.50 -6.70
CA GLN A 59 -27.94 -19.49 -5.74
C GLN A 59 -28.54 -18.85 -4.48
N THR A 60 -28.20 -17.59 -4.21
CA THR A 60 -28.58 -16.88 -2.98
C THR A 60 -29.86 -16.07 -3.12
N GLY A 61 -30.33 -15.86 -4.36
CA GLY A 61 -31.43 -14.92 -4.65
C GLY A 61 -31.09 -13.45 -4.36
N ILE A 62 -29.81 -13.12 -4.07
CA ILE A 62 -29.35 -11.75 -3.87
C ILE A 62 -29.31 -11.05 -5.24
N SER A 63 -30.01 -9.92 -5.36
CA SER A 63 -29.86 -9.02 -6.50
C SER A 63 -28.51 -8.33 -6.41
N TYR A 64 -27.64 -8.54 -7.40
CA TYR A 64 -26.30 -7.97 -7.45
C TYR A 64 -26.14 -6.89 -8.55
N GLU A 65 -27.18 -6.61 -9.34
CA GLU A 65 -27.14 -5.51 -10.30
C GLU A 65 -27.08 -4.16 -9.55
N ALA A 66 -25.94 -3.47 -9.67
CA ALA A 66 -25.63 -2.14 -9.13
C ALA A 66 -25.16 -2.02 -7.66
N ASP A 67 -24.83 -3.13 -6.96
CA ASP A 67 -24.30 -3.05 -5.60
C ASP A 67 -22.78 -3.30 -5.50
N ASN A 68 -22.12 -2.53 -4.62
CA ASN A 68 -20.72 -2.75 -4.23
C ASN A 68 -20.57 -4.19 -3.69
N PHE A 69 -19.58 -4.93 -4.20
CA PHE A 69 -19.27 -6.32 -3.81
C PHE A 69 -19.27 -6.52 -2.28
N GLU A 70 -18.80 -5.54 -1.52
CA GLU A 70 -18.75 -5.66 -0.06
C GLU A 70 -20.15 -5.73 0.57
N LYS A 71 -21.17 -5.06 -0.02
CA LYS A 71 -22.57 -5.21 0.42
C LYS A 71 -23.10 -6.60 0.15
N ILE A 72 -22.75 -7.18 -1.00
CA ILE A 72 -23.11 -8.56 -1.36
C ILE A 72 -22.53 -9.50 -0.29
N TYR A 73 -21.25 -9.33 0.04
CA TYR A 73 -20.59 -10.12 1.08
C TYR A 73 -21.21 -9.93 2.47
N ASP A 74 -21.58 -8.70 2.85
CA ASP A 74 -22.27 -8.44 4.12
C ASP A 74 -23.64 -9.15 4.21
N GLN A 75 -24.41 -9.20 3.10
CA GLN A 75 -25.66 -9.95 3.03
C GLN A 75 -25.44 -11.46 3.14
N LEU A 76 -24.39 -12.00 2.50
CA LEU A 76 -24.00 -13.40 2.63
C LEU A 76 -23.65 -13.76 4.09
N CYS A 77 -22.96 -12.86 4.80
CA CYS A 77 -22.60 -13.09 6.20
C CYS A 77 -23.79 -13.07 7.16
N ARG A 78 -24.83 -12.27 6.88
CA ARG A 78 -26.02 -12.15 7.76
C ARG A 78 -26.95 -13.35 7.72
N ASN A 79 -26.95 -14.12 6.63
CA ASN A 79 -27.83 -15.27 6.48
C ASN A 79 -27.04 -16.59 6.53
N THR A 80 -27.23 -17.36 7.59
CA THR A 80 -26.55 -18.65 7.78
C THR A 80 -26.89 -19.67 6.68
N THR A 81 -28.01 -19.53 5.97
CA THR A 81 -28.34 -20.40 4.83
C THR A 81 -27.42 -20.19 3.63
N HIS A 82 -26.65 -19.11 3.60
CA HIS A 82 -25.66 -18.82 2.55
C HIS A 82 -24.24 -19.22 2.93
N GLN A 83 -24.05 -19.98 4.02
CA GLN A 83 -22.72 -20.35 4.51
C GLN A 83 -21.88 -21.07 3.44
N GLU A 84 -22.44 -22.08 2.77
CA GLU A 84 -21.72 -22.84 1.73
C GLU A 84 -21.32 -21.94 0.56
N VAL A 85 -22.24 -21.07 0.11
CA VAL A 85 -21.98 -20.10 -0.97
C VAL A 85 -20.91 -19.10 -0.56
N ARG A 86 -20.92 -18.63 0.69
CA ARG A 86 -19.91 -17.72 1.23
C ARG A 86 -18.54 -18.37 1.27
N GLU A 87 -18.44 -19.61 1.76
CA GLU A 87 -17.17 -20.35 1.84
C GLU A 87 -16.57 -20.61 0.46
N GLU A 88 -17.41 -21.01 -0.51
CA GLU A 88 -16.97 -21.18 -1.90
C GLU A 88 -16.55 -19.84 -2.52
N LEU A 89 -17.27 -18.76 -2.25
CA LEU A 89 -16.94 -17.41 -2.74
C LEU A 89 -15.60 -16.94 -2.18
N GLU A 90 -15.37 -17.09 -0.88
CA GLU A 90 -14.09 -16.79 -0.23
C GLU A 90 -12.95 -17.60 -0.87
N LYS A 91 -13.19 -18.88 -1.15
CA LYS A 91 -12.22 -19.76 -1.81
C LYS A 91 -11.90 -19.29 -3.23
N VAL A 92 -12.90 -19.01 -4.06
CA VAL A 92 -12.69 -18.53 -5.45
C VAL A 92 -11.87 -17.26 -5.46
N ILE A 93 -12.19 -16.31 -4.57
CA ILE A 93 -11.45 -15.05 -4.45
C ILE A 93 -10.01 -15.31 -4.02
N TYR A 94 -9.80 -16.14 -3.00
CA TYR A 94 -8.47 -16.45 -2.51
C TYR A 94 -7.61 -17.13 -3.58
N ASP A 95 -8.17 -18.12 -4.28
CA ASP A 95 -7.50 -18.86 -5.35
C ASP A 95 -7.15 -17.94 -6.52
N TYR A 96 -8.05 -17.02 -6.88
CA TYR A 96 -7.82 -16.03 -7.94
C TYR A 96 -6.62 -15.12 -7.63
N PHE A 97 -6.59 -14.50 -6.45
CA PHE A 97 -5.47 -13.61 -6.12
C PHE A 97 -4.17 -14.40 -5.87
N SER A 98 -4.26 -15.62 -5.35
CA SER A 98 -3.08 -16.45 -5.06
C SER A 98 -2.32 -16.89 -6.32
N CYS A 99 -2.98 -16.94 -7.48
CA CYS A 99 -2.34 -17.31 -8.75
C CYS A 99 -1.64 -16.15 -9.45
N LEU A 100 -1.81 -14.91 -8.99
CA LEU A 100 -1.21 -13.73 -9.60
C LEU A 100 0.31 -13.69 -9.42
N GLU A 101 1.02 -13.44 -10.52
CA GLU A 101 2.48 -13.38 -10.55
C GLU A 101 2.98 -12.07 -11.17
N ILE A 102 3.89 -11.39 -10.47
CA ILE A 102 4.53 -10.17 -10.93
C ILE A 102 5.34 -10.45 -12.21
N ILE A 103 5.30 -9.51 -13.16
CA ILE A 103 6.13 -9.57 -14.38
C ILE A 103 7.63 -9.55 -14.04
N ASP A 104 8.48 -10.07 -14.93
CA ASP A 104 9.92 -10.22 -14.65
C ASP A 104 10.68 -8.88 -14.72
N GLU A 105 10.13 -7.87 -15.37
CA GLU A 105 10.69 -6.51 -15.44
C GLU A 105 10.36 -5.67 -14.18
N PRO A 106 11.13 -4.61 -13.89
CA PRO A 106 10.79 -3.67 -12.83
C PRO A 106 9.43 -2.99 -13.04
N THR A 107 8.64 -2.95 -11.99
CA THR A 107 7.30 -2.36 -11.95
C THR A 107 7.29 -1.11 -11.06
N ILE A 108 6.14 -0.43 -10.98
CA ILE A 108 5.94 0.67 -10.02
C ILE A 108 6.20 0.21 -8.58
N TYR A 109 5.87 -1.04 -8.21
CA TYR A 109 6.14 -1.52 -6.86
C TYR A 109 7.63 -1.70 -6.56
N ASP A 110 8.46 -2.07 -7.55
CA ASP A 110 9.92 -2.09 -7.36
C ASP A 110 10.48 -0.69 -7.21
N HIS A 111 10.05 0.24 -8.06
CA HIS A 111 10.44 1.64 -7.97
C HIS A 111 10.03 2.24 -6.61
N LEU A 112 8.79 2.02 -6.18
CA LEU A 112 8.30 2.44 -4.86
C LEU A 112 9.17 1.90 -3.72
N LEU A 113 9.40 0.58 -3.68
CA LEU A 113 10.13 -0.05 -2.58
C LEU A 113 11.61 0.36 -2.56
N LEU A 114 12.27 0.44 -3.72
CA LEU A 114 13.67 0.86 -3.82
C LEU A 114 13.85 2.34 -3.46
N SER A 115 12.84 3.16 -3.72
CA SER A 115 12.80 4.60 -3.39
C SER A 115 12.51 4.91 -1.93
N LEU A 116 12.14 3.92 -1.12
CA LEU A 116 11.89 4.11 0.30
C LEU A 116 13.00 3.46 1.13
N ARG A 117 13.22 3.99 2.33
CA ARG A 117 14.23 3.51 3.28
C ARG A 117 13.59 2.63 4.35
N GLU A 118 14.41 1.95 5.14
CA GLU A 118 13.96 1.08 6.24
C GLU A 118 13.08 1.81 7.28
N LYS A 119 13.30 3.13 7.46
CA LYS A 119 12.48 3.97 8.34
C LYS A 119 11.05 4.18 7.82
N ASP A 120 10.81 3.96 6.52
CA ASP A 120 9.55 4.28 5.85
C ASP A 120 8.58 3.09 5.88
N VAL A 121 7.32 3.35 5.58
CA VAL A 121 6.25 2.35 5.67
C VAL A 121 5.40 2.35 4.41
N VAL A 122 5.07 1.16 3.92
CA VAL A 122 4.08 0.95 2.87
C VAL A 122 2.95 0.10 3.44
N ALA A 123 1.80 0.70 3.66
CA ALA A 123 0.58 0.03 4.04
C ALA A 123 -0.32 -0.18 2.81
N THR A 124 -0.92 -1.35 2.67
CA THR A 124 -1.78 -1.68 1.53
C THR A 124 -3.10 -2.31 1.95
N PHE A 125 -4.15 -1.93 1.23
CA PHE A 125 -5.47 -2.57 1.28
C PHE A 125 -5.61 -3.72 0.27
N ASN A 126 -4.57 -3.96 -0.54
CA ASN A 126 -4.65 -4.88 -1.66
C ASN A 126 -4.43 -6.33 -1.23
N TRP A 127 -5.31 -7.22 -1.70
CA TRP A 127 -5.19 -8.66 -1.49
C TRP A 127 -4.16 -9.32 -2.40
N ASP A 128 -3.84 -8.69 -3.54
CA ASP A 128 -2.90 -9.22 -4.52
C ASP A 128 -1.47 -9.34 -3.97
N PRO A 129 -0.68 -10.31 -4.43
CA PRO A 129 0.64 -10.58 -3.86
C PRO A 129 1.75 -9.67 -4.41
N PHE A 130 1.47 -8.71 -5.31
CA PHE A 130 2.50 -8.05 -6.10
C PHE A 130 3.49 -7.25 -5.26
N LEU A 131 3.01 -6.52 -4.25
CA LEU A 131 3.88 -5.76 -3.34
C LEU A 131 4.87 -6.68 -2.62
N LEU A 132 4.39 -7.84 -2.13
CA LEU A 132 5.25 -8.82 -1.44
C LEU A 132 6.23 -9.49 -2.41
N GLN A 133 5.80 -9.77 -3.65
CA GLN A 133 6.67 -10.35 -4.67
C GLN A 133 7.77 -9.35 -5.10
N ALA A 134 7.44 -8.07 -5.29
CA ALA A 134 8.39 -6.98 -5.53
C ALA A 134 9.37 -6.83 -4.35
N PHE A 135 8.88 -6.92 -3.12
CA PHE A 135 9.74 -6.89 -1.93
C PHE A 135 10.75 -8.04 -1.93
N ARG A 136 10.30 -9.28 -2.17
CA ARG A 136 11.15 -10.47 -2.16
C ARG A 136 12.30 -10.40 -3.16
N ARG A 137 12.05 -9.85 -4.35
CA ARG A 137 13.10 -9.73 -5.38
C ARG A 137 14.07 -8.57 -5.14
N ASN A 138 13.82 -7.67 -4.19
CA ASN A 138 14.70 -6.53 -3.90
C ASN A 138 15.35 -6.59 -2.49
N VAL A 139 14.75 -7.28 -1.52
CA VAL A 139 15.19 -7.26 -0.10
C VAL A 139 16.60 -7.81 0.13
N HIS A 140 17.09 -8.67 -0.75
CA HIS A 140 18.44 -9.22 -0.65
C HIS A 140 19.54 -8.22 -1.06
N LYS A 141 19.16 -7.09 -1.68
CA LYS A 141 20.09 -6.04 -2.14
C LYS A 141 19.92 -4.72 -1.39
N PHE A 142 18.71 -4.40 -0.94
CA PHE A 142 18.40 -3.12 -0.31
C PHE A 142 17.67 -3.32 1.02
N LYS A 143 17.92 -2.41 1.97
CA LYS A 143 17.05 -2.25 3.15
C LYS A 143 15.79 -1.52 2.69
N LEU A 144 14.67 -2.24 2.76
CA LEU A 144 13.37 -1.84 2.23
C LEU A 144 12.44 -1.34 3.34
N PRO A 145 11.39 -0.57 3.01
CA PRO A 145 10.40 -0.11 3.98
C PRO A 145 9.65 -1.28 4.64
N ARG A 146 9.05 -0.98 5.78
CA ARG A 146 8.14 -1.89 6.47
C ARG A 146 6.83 -2.02 5.69
N LEU A 147 6.38 -3.26 5.47
CA LEU A 147 5.10 -3.54 4.80
C LEU A 147 3.99 -3.85 5.79
N LEU A 148 2.82 -3.24 5.61
CA LEU A 148 1.61 -3.50 6.40
C LEU A 148 0.44 -3.88 5.49
N PHE A 149 -0.32 -4.92 5.85
CA PHE A 149 -1.43 -5.44 5.03
C PHE A 149 -2.76 -5.29 5.76
N LEU A 150 -3.47 -4.20 5.50
CA LEU A 150 -4.58 -3.72 6.31
C LEU A 150 -5.85 -4.56 6.16
N HIS A 151 -6.04 -5.22 5.00
CA HIS A 151 -7.16 -6.13 4.71
C HIS A 151 -6.70 -7.58 4.47
N GLY A 152 -5.53 -7.96 4.99
CA GLY A 152 -4.92 -9.25 4.65
C GLY A 152 -4.33 -9.26 3.25
N ASN A 153 -3.66 -10.37 2.91
CA ASN A 153 -3.00 -10.56 1.63
C ASN A 153 -2.78 -12.04 1.35
N VAL A 154 -2.96 -12.49 0.11
CA VAL A 154 -2.79 -13.93 -0.22
C VAL A 154 -1.37 -14.44 -0.01
N GLY A 155 -0.38 -13.57 -0.15
CA GLY A 155 1.03 -13.90 0.05
C GLY A 155 1.46 -13.92 1.52
N VAL A 156 0.61 -13.45 2.44
CA VAL A 156 0.95 -13.29 3.86
C VAL A 156 0.25 -14.36 4.70
N GLY A 157 1.00 -14.94 5.63
CA GLY A 157 0.48 -15.83 6.64
C GLY A 157 0.78 -15.32 8.05
N TYR A 158 0.03 -15.83 9.02
CA TYR A 158 0.07 -15.39 10.40
C TYR A 158 0.04 -16.56 11.38
N CYS A 159 0.86 -16.47 12.43
CA CYS A 159 0.81 -17.35 13.59
C CYS A 159 0.03 -16.66 14.71
N GLU A 160 -1.20 -17.09 14.96
CA GLU A 160 -2.06 -16.53 16.01
C GLU A 160 -1.45 -16.69 17.41
N LYS A 161 -0.75 -17.81 17.65
CA LYS A 161 -0.11 -18.13 18.94
C LYS A 161 1.01 -17.15 19.27
N ASP A 162 1.92 -16.94 18.32
CA ASP A 162 3.17 -16.20 18.55
C ASP A 162 3.13 -14.75 18.07
N LYS A 163 2.01 -14.36 17.43
CA LYS A 163 1.77 -13.05 16.83
C LYS A 163 2.85 -12.66 15.81
N VAL A 164 3.24 -13.63 14.98
CA VAL A 164 4.27 -13.49 13.93
C VAL A 164 3.61 -13.57 12.56
N ALA A 165 3.85 -12.56 11.72
CA ALA A 165 3.48 -12.57 10.31
C ALA A 165 4.70 -12.88 9.43
N GLY A 166 4.45 -13.43 8.25
CA GLY A 166 5.49 -13.74 7.27
C GLY A 166 4.88 -14.25 5.97
N ILE A 167 5.70 -14.90 5.14
CA ILE A 167 5.22 -15.51 3.89
C ILE A 167 4.25 -16.64 4.24
N ASN A 168 3.10 -16.66 3.58
CA ASN A 168 2.09 -17.70 3.75
C ASN A 168 2.70 -19.11 3.55
N GLY A 169 2.37 -20.04 4.45
CA GLY A 169 2.90 -21.41 4.42
C GLY A 169 4.34 -21.57 4.93
N ASN A 170 5.08 -20.50 5.24
CA ASN A 170 6.39 -20.64 5.89
C ASN A 170 6.26 -21.04 7.36
N ARG A 171 7.37 -21.49 7.96
CA ARG A 171 7.42 -21.79 9.40
C ARG A 171 7.53 -20.52 10.23
N CYS A 172 6.73 -20.42 11.28
CA CYS A 172 6.87 -19.41 12.31
C CYS A 172 8.27 -19.50 12.94
N SER A 173 8.94 -18.36 13.08
CA SER A 173 10.28 -18.28 13.67
C SER A 173 10.35 -18.63 15.17
N LYS A 174 9.19 -18.68 15.85
CA LYS A 174 9.09 -18.99 17.29
C LYS A 174 8.64 -20.43 17.55
N CYS A 175 7.43 -20.82 17.14
CA CYS A 175 6.92 -22.17 17.39
C CYS A 175 7.21 -23.19 16.27
N GLY A 176 7.67 -22.77 15.09
CA GLY A 176 7.93 -23.67 13.96
C GLY A 176 6.69 -24.19 13.21
N SER A 177 5.47 -23.89 13.68
CA SER A 177 4.21 -24.17 12.97
C SER A 177 4.12 -23.37 11.67
N LEU A 178 3.37 -23.90 10.69
CA LEU A 178 3.11 -23.18 9.45
C LEU A 178 2.28 -21.92 9.73
N LEU A 179 2.65 -20.82 9.08
CA LEU A 179 1.87 -19.59 9.08
C LEU A 179 0.59 -19.83 8.30
N ALA A 180 -0.55 -19.58 8.95
CA ALA A 180 -1.87 -19.78 8.35
C ALA A 180 -2.21 -18.60 7.42
N PRO A 181 -2.93 -18.83 6.32
CA PRO A 181 -3.34 -17.76 5.41
C PRO A 181 -4.15 -16.69 6.15
N THR A 182 -3.89 -15.41 5.85
CA THR A 182 -4.73 -14.31 6.37
C THR A 182 -6.09 -14.32 5.68
N LYS A 183 -7.16 -13.98 6.41
CA LYS A 183 -8.47 -13.75 5.80
C LYS A 183 -8.46 -12.46 4.98
N LEU A 184 -9.16 -12.45 3.86
CA LEU A 184 -9.27 -11.31 2.96
C LEU A 184 -10.56 -10.51 3.19
N LEU A 185 -11.66 -11.22 3.44
CA LEU A 185 -12.99 -10.65 3.54
C LEU A 185 -13.47 -10.60 4.99
N TYR A 186 -14.14 -9.49 5.31
CA TYR A 186 -14.75 -9.22 6.60
C TYR A 186 -16.11 -8.55 6.39
N PRO A 187 -17.16 -8.96 7.13
CA PRO A 187 -18.48 -8.33 7.01
C PRO A 187 -18.43 -6.87 7.47
N ILE A 188 -18.94 -5.95 6.65
CA ILE A 188 -18.97 -4.50 6.94
C ILE A 188 -19.73 -4.24 8.25
N ALA A 189 -20.83 -4.95 8.49
CA ALA A 189 -21.67 -4.75 9.65
C ALA A 189 -21.00 -5.12 10.97
N GLU A 190 -20.02 -6.02 10.96
CA GLU A 190 -19.36 -6.48 12.19
C GLU A 190 -18.22 -5.56 12.65
N LYS A 191 -17.85 -4.52 11.87
CA LYS A 191 -17.04 -3.32 12.25
C LYS A 191 -15.79 -3.52 13.14
N ASN A 192 -15.36 -4.76 13.34
CA ASN A 192 -14.37 -5.18 14.34
C ASN A 192 -13.23 -5.99 13.70
N TYR A 193 -12.98 -5.84 12.40
CA TYR A 193 -11.85 -6.54 11.77
C TYR A 193 -10.51 -6.13 12.38
N HIS A 194 -10.41 -4.90 12.90
CA HIS A 194 -9.29 -4.41 13.71
C HIS A 194 -9.20 -5.06 15.10
N LEU A 195 -10.14 -5.94 15.48
CA LEU A 195 -10.04 -6.82 16.65
C LEU A 195 -9.48 -8.20 16.29
N ASN A 196 -9.35 -8.53 14.99
CA ASN A 196 -8.75 -9.78 14.55
C ASN A 196 -7.23 -9.74 14.78
N GLY A 197 -6.66 -10.81 15.33
CA GLY A 197 -5.28 -10.86 15.81
C GLY A 197 -4.24 -10.36 14.82
N PHE A 198 -4.36 -10.64 13.52
CA PHE A 198 -3.43 -10.12 12.50
C PHE A 198 -3.68 -8.65 12.19
N ILE A 199 -4.90 -8.32 11.75
CA ILE A 199 -5.26 -6.99 11.25
C ILE A 199 -5.14 -5.92 12.35
N SER A 200 -5.54 -6.24 13.59
CA SER A 200 -5.35 -5.38 14.77
C SER A 200 -3.91 -4.89 14.93
N LEU A 201 -2.93 -5.78 14.75
CA LEU A 201 -1.52 -5.44 14.86
C LEU A 201 -1.04 -4.59 13.70
N GLN A 202 -1.48 -4.89 12.47
CA GLN A 202 -1.15 -4.10 11.29
C GLN A 202 -1.64 -2.66 11.43
N TRP A 203 -2.89 -2.48 11.88
CA TRP A 203 -3.43 -1.16 12.15
C TRP A 203 -2.69 -0.46 13.28
N LYS A 204 -2.48 -1.11 14.42
CA LYS A 204 -1.74 -0.52 15.53
C LYS A 204 -0.35 -0.02 15.12
N GLU A 205 0.36 -0.79 14.29
CA GLU A 205 1.66 -0.41 13.76
C GLU A 205 1.55 0.80 12.81
N LEU A 206 0.57 0.78 11.88
CA LEU A 206 0.30 1.95 11.03
C LEU A 206 0.01 3.20 11.85
N GLN A 207 -0.77 3.08 12.93
CA GLN A 207 -1.11 4.23 13.77
C GLN A 207 0.14 4.89 14.38
N GLN A 208 1.10 4.09 14.85
CA GLN A 208 2.35 4.59 15.41
C GLN A 208 3.20 5.33 14.37
N HIS A 209 3.23 4.84 13.13
CA HIS A 209 3.97 5.48 12.06
C HIS A 209 3.28 6.76 11.57
N LEU A 210 1.96 6.77 11.42
CA LEU A 210 1.20 7.96 11.05
C LEU A 210 1.40 9.10 12.06
N GLN A 211 1.45 8.79 13.36
CA GLN A 211 1.67 9.81 14.39
C GLN A 211 2.98 10.59 14.21
N SER A 212 4.02 9.94 13.67
CA SER A 212 5.36 10.49 13.55
C SER A 212 5.77 10.83 12.11
N ALA A 213 4.90 10.61 11.13
CA ALA A 213 5.23 10.81 9.72
C ALA A 213 5.47 12.29 9.40
N PHE A 214 6.37 12.55 8.45
CA PHE A 214 6.54 13.89 7.87
C PHE A 214 5.74 14.05 6.56
N MET A 215 5.40 12.93 5.93
CA MET A 215 4.67 12.89 4.67
C MET A 215 3.81 11.63 4.60
N ILE A 216 2.58 11.78 4.12
CA ILE A 216 1.72 10.67 3.71
C ILE A 216 1.56 10.71 2.19
N THR A 217 1.76 9.58 1.53
CA THR A 217 1.36 9.39 0.13
C THR A 217 0.20 8.42 0.04
N ILE A 218 -0.90 8.81 -0.57
CA ILE A 218 -2.04 7.94 -0.88
C ILE A 218 -2.01 7.64 -2.37
N PHE A 219 -1.86 6.37 -2.74
CA PHE A 219 -1.76 5.96 -4.14
C PHE A 219 -2.85 4.97 -4.53
N GLY A 220 -3.72 5.41 -5.44
CA GLY A 220 -4.76 4.58 -6.04
C GLY A 220 -5.78 4.01 -5.05
N TYR A 221 -5.97 4.68 -3.91
CA TYR A 221 -6.98 4.32 -2.93
C TYR A 221 -8.14 5.31 -2.98
N GLY A 222 -9.33 4.78 -3.29
CA GLY A 222 -10.52 5.58 -3.57
C GLY A 222 -11.30 6.05 -2.33
N ALA A 223 -10.88 5.64 -1.13
CA ALA A 223 -11.63 5.88 0.13
C ALA A 223 -13.14 5.58 -0.01
N PRO A 224 -13.52 4.36 -0.43
CA PRO A 224 -14.93 4.06 -0.71
C PRO A 224 -15.80 4.23 0.54
N GLN A 225 -17.08 4.59 0.36
CA GLN A 225 -18.02 4.83 1.47
C GLN A 225 -18.20 3.63 2.42
N SER A 226 -17.85 2.44 1.97
CA SER A 226 -17.82 1.20 2.75
C SER A 226 -16.63 1.10 3.71
N ASP A 227 -15.53 1.80 3.42
CA ASP A 227 -14.29 1.84 4.20
C ASP A 227 -14.23 3.02 5.19
N VAL A 228 -15.39 3.54 5.62
CA VAL A 228 -15.48 4.60 6.64
C VAL A 228 -14.69 4.23 7.89
N SER A 229 -14.70 2.96 8.31
CA SER A 229 -13.89 2.52 9.45
C SER A 229 -12.38 2.64 9.23
N ALA A 230 -11.89 2.33 8.02
CA ALA A 230 -10.47 2.45 7.72
C ALA A 230 -10.07 3.93 7.69
N ILE A 231 -10.91 4.76 7.08
CA ILE A 231 -10.76 6.22 7.06
C ILE A 231 -10.75 6.78 8.48
N ASP A 232 -11.70 6.40 9.33
CA ASP A 232 -11.78 6.89 10.71
C ASP A 232 -10.58 6.43 11.56
N LEU A 233 -10.11 5.19 11.36
CA LEU A 233 -8.89 4.69 12.03
C LEU A 233 -7.65 5.47 11.59
N MET A 234 -7.53 5.77 10.30
CA MET A 234 -6.45 6.61 9.79
C MET A 234 -6.55 8.04 10.32
N LYS A 235 -7.75 8.65 10.36
CA LYS A 235 -7.96 9.99 10.94
C LYS A 235 -7.59 10.03 12.41
N LEU A 236 -8.03 9.03 13.19
CA LEU A 236 -7.70 8.92 14.60
C LEU A 236 -6.18 8.82 14.82
N ALA A 237 -5.50 8.07 13.96
CA ALA A 237 -4.05 7.95 13.99
C ALA A 237 -3.32 9.23 13.59
N TRP A 238 -3.86 9.92 12.58
CA TRP A 238 -3.33 11.18 12.09
C TRP A 238 -3.47 12.29 13.13
N GLY A 239 -4.55 12.27 13.91
CA GLY A 239 -4.81 13.22 14.97
C GLY A 239 -5.38 14.53 14.43
N ASP A 240 -5.19 15.61 15.19
CA ASP A 240 -5.70 16.92 14.81
C ASP A 240 -4.86 17.50 13.65
N VAL A 241 -5.50 17.72 12.50
CA VAL A 241 -4.86 18.33 11.34
C VAL A 241 -4.26 19.69 11.66
N ASN A 242 -4.76 20.43 12.64
CA ASN A 242 -4.19 21.73 13.04
C ASN A 242 -2.83 21.61 13.74
N GLN A 243 -2.45 20.41 14.17
CA GLN A 243 -1.13 20.10 14.72
C GLN A 243 -0.17 19.54 13.66
N ARG A 244 -0.60 19.54 12.39
CA ARG A 244 0.11 18.96 11.23
C ARG A 244 0.64 20.02 10.26
N GLU A 245 1.00 21.17 10.78
CA GLU A 245 1.49 22.32 10.01
C GLU A 245 2.84 22.08 9.33
N MET A 246 3.55 21.00 9.64
CA MET A 246 4.84 20.65 9.05
C MET A 246 4.79 19.28 8.35
N GLU A 247 3.61 18.83 7.94
CA GLU A 247 3.39 17.57 7.26
C GLU A 247 2.80 17.80 5.87
N GLN A 248 3.18 16.96 4.91
CA GLN A 248 2.71 17.03 3.53
C GLN A 248 1.85 15.80 3.19
N THR A 249 0.75 16.01 2.46
CA THR A 249 -0.09 14.93 1.93
C THR A 249 0.05 14.86 0.41
N GLU A 250 0.52 13.75 -0.13
CA GLU A 250 0.58 13.49 -1.56
C GLU A 250 -0.52 12.51 -1.96
N ILE A 251 -1.25 12.80 -3.04
CA ILE A 251 -2.32 11.93 -3.54
C ILE A 251 -2.05 11.60 -5.00
N ILE A 252 -1.84 10.33 -5.30
CA ILE A 252 -1.60 9.82 -6.64
C ILE A 252 -2.85 9.09 -7.12
N ASP A 253 -3.63 9.74 -7.97
CA ASP A 253 -4.91 9.22 -8.48
C ASP A 253 -5.27 9.94 -9.80
N ILE A 254 -5.97 9.25 -10.69
CA ILE A 254 -6.39 9.80 -11.99
C ILE A 254 -7.59 10.74 -11.89
N ARG A 255 -8.27 10.78 -10.74
CA ARG A 255 -9.38 11.71 -10.46
C ARG A 255 -8.88 13.16 -10.38
N SER A 256 -9.80 14.11 -10.52
CA SER A 256 -9.46 15.54 -10.49
C SER A 256 -9.04 16.00 -9.09
N GLU A 257 -8.16 16.99 -9.03
CA GLU A 257 -7.72 17.63 -7.78
C GLU A 257 -8.88 18.02 -6.87
N ASP A 258 -9.95 18.64 -7.41
CA ASP A 258 -11.14 19.01 -6.63
C ASP A 258 -11.81 17.80 -5.94
N ASP A 259 -11.87 16.64 -6.61
CA ASP A 259 -12.49 15.43 -6.05
C ASP A 259 -11.60 14.83 -4.96
N LEU A 260 -10.29 14.81 -5.23
CA LEU A 260 -9.29 14.29 -4.30
C LEU A 260 -9.18 15.17 -3.05
N GLY A 261 -9.14 16.49 -3.23
CA GLY A 261 -9.13 17.47 -2.15
C GLY A 261 -10.34 17.30 -1.24
N ASN A 262 -11.55 17.13 -1.80
CA ASN A 262 -12.76 16.86 -1.02
C ASN A 262 -12.73 15.49 -0.31
N THR A 263 -12.24 14.45 -1.01
CA THR A 263 -12.16 13.08 -0.46
C THR A 263 -11.19 13.01 0.73
N TRP A 264 -10.06 13.71 0.63
CA TRP A 264 -8.94 13.62 1.56
C TRP A 264 -8.81 14.82 2.49
N GLU A 265 -9.73 15.80 2.41
CA GLU A 265 -9.82 17.00 3.27
C GLU A 265 -9.53 16.71 4.76
N PRO A 266 -10.06 15.63 5.37
CA PRO A 266 -9.79 15.35 6.78
C PRO A 266 -8.33 15.03 7.15
N PHE A 267 -7.45 14.82 6.17
CA PHE A 267 -6.02 14.56 6.35
C PHE A 267 -5.15 15.75 5.94
N ILE A 268 -5.74 16.75 5.29
CA ILE A 268 -5.02 17.88 4.70
C ILE A 268 -4.99 19.04 5.70
N HIS A 269 -3.80 19.47 6.08
CA HIS A 269 -3.64 20.72 6.81
C HIS A 269 -3.69 21.90 5.83
N THR A 270 -4.81 22.61 5.77
CA THR A 270 -5.02 23.79 4.92
C THR A 270 -4.75 23.53 3.42
N HIS A 271 -3.54 23.82 2.94
CA HIS A 271 -3.10 23.68 1.55
C HIS A 271 -1.91 22.72 1.41
N HIS A 272 -1.60 21.94 2.45
CA HIS A 272 -0.42 21.07 2.52
C HIS A 272 -0.70 19.75 1.81
N TYR A 273 -1.04 19.83 0.53
CA TYR A 273 -1.24 18.67 -0.31
C TYR A 273 -0.85 18.90 -1.76
N GLU A 274 -0.51 17.82 -2.43
CA GLU A 274 -0.24 17.78 -3.86
C GLU A 274 -0.96 16.59 -4.48
N THR A 275 -1.42 16.75 -5.72
CA THR A 275 -2.08 15.69 -6.48
C THR A 275 -1.33 15.38 -7.76
N HIS A 276 -1.21 14.08 -8.09
CA HIS A 276 -0.53 13.60 -9.28
C HIS A 276 -1.35 12.52 -9.98
N SER A 277 -1.41 12.57 -11.30
CA SER A 277 -2.07 11.53 -12.11
C SER A 277 -1.18 10.31 -12.38
N SER A 278 0.12 10.41 -12.09
CA SER A 278 1.10 9.34 -12.29
C SER A 278 2.02 9.20 -11.09
N PHE A 279 2.37 7.96 -10.75
CA PHE A 279 3.42 7.67 -9.77
C PHE A 279 4.73 8.39 -10.10
N TYR A 280 5.07 8.54 -11.38
CA TYR A 280 6.35 9.11 -11.77
C TYR A 280 6.45 10.63 -11.62
N ASP A 281 5.34 11.30 -11.31
CA ASP A 281 5.32 12.72 -11.01
C ASP A 281 5.45 12.99 -9.51
N SER A 282 5.42 11.94 -8.67
CA SER A 282 5.49 12.02 -7.21
C SER A 282 6.85 12.42 -6.65
N TRP A 283 6.87 12.83 -5.39
CA TRP A 283 8.06 12.98 -4.56
C TRP A 283 8.88 11.69 -4.50
N ILE A 284 8.23 10.52 -4.35
CA ILE A 284 8.91 9.23 -4.29
C ILE A 284 9.69 8.95 -5.58
N ALA A 285 9.11 9.34 -6.73
CA ALA A 285 9.73 9.16 -8.04
C ALA A 285 10.79 10.20 -8.37
N ASN A 286 10.70 11.40 -7.83
CA ASN A 286 11.63 12.50 -8.11
C ASN A 286 12.74 12.64 -7.06
N HIS A 287 12.55 12.13 -5.84
CA HIS A 287 13.52 12.18 -4.75
C HIS A 287 13.68 10.78 -4.10
N PRO A 288 14.03 9.75 -4.88
CA PRO A 288 14.11 8.40 -4.35
C PRO A 288 15.14 8.29 -3.24
N ARG A 289 14.72 7.68 -2.13
CA ARG A 289 15.43 7.54 -0.84
C ARG A 289 15.74 8.87 -0.15
N ARG A 290 15.31 10.00 -0.70
CA ARG A 290 15.60 11.36 -0.23
C ARG A 290 14.37 12.26 -0.10
N THR A 291 13.15 11.71 -0.15
CA THR A 291 11.91 12.52 -0.03
C THR A 291 11.89 13.38 1.24
N GLY A 292 12.44 12.89 2.35
CA GLY A 292 12.54 13.64 3.60
C GLY A 292 13.57 14.77 3.56
N GLU A 293 14.70 14.54 2.90
CA GLU A 293 15.73 15.54 2.68
C GLU A 293 15.25 16.64 1.72
N ALA A 294 14.65 16.24 0.61
CA ALA A 294 13.99 17.12 -0.34
C ALA A 294 12.92 17.98 0.36
N TYR A 295 12.08 17.37 1.20
CA TYR A 295 11.06 18.05 2.00
C TYR A 295 11.67 19.13 2.91
N ILE A 296 12.74 18.79 3.65
CA ILE A 296 13.42 19.76 4.52
C ILE A 296 14.01 20.92 3.71
N ASN A 297 14.66 20.63 2.59
CA ASN A 297 15.27 21.66 1.74
C ASN A 297 14.22 22.62 1.19
N GLN A 298 13.11 22.09 0.66
CA GLN A 298 12.07 22.90 0.05
C GLN A 298 11.26 23.68 1.09
N TYR A 299 10.69 23.01 2.09
CA TYR A 299 9.72 23.65 2.99
C TYR A 299 10.36 24.26 4.23
N TRP A 300 11.42 23.67 4.77
CA TRP A 300 12.03 24.18 6.00
C TRP A 300 13.15 25.19 5.71
N ASN A 301 13.98 24.91 4.72
CA ASN A 301 15.11 25.77 4.35
C ASN A 301 14.77 26.76 3.22
N ALA A 302 13.58 26.67 2.62
CA ALA A 302 13.14 27.51 1.51
C ALA A 302 14.14 27.53 0.33
N GLN A 303 14.67 26.36 -0.02
CA GLN A 303 15.60 26.18 -1.13
C GLN A 303 14.89 25.66 -2.37
N PHE A 304 15.38 26.05 -3.55
CA PHE A 304 15.02 25.38 -4.78
C PHE A 304 15.76 24.05 -4.84
N ILE A 305 15.09 22.98 -5.27
CA ILE A 305 15.66 21.64 -5.34
C ILE A 305 15.58 21.11 -6.78
N ASP A 306 16.62 20.38 -7.19
CA ASP A 306 16.61 19.66 -8.46
C ASP A 306 15.98 18.26 -8.30
N ASN A 307 15.15 17.86 -9.27
CA ASN A 307 14.62 16.50 -9.30
C ASN A 307 15.70 15.49 -9.71
N ASN A 308 15.65 14.31 -9.08
CA ASN A 308 16.45 13.13 -9.40
C ASN A 308 15.56 11.96 -9.84
N PRO A 309 14.89 12.07 -11.00
CA PRO A 309 13.84 11.14 -11.39
C PRO A 309 14.34 9.70 -11.57
N ILE A 310 13.53 8.74 -11.12
CA ILE A 310 13.78 7.30 -11.32
C ILE A 310 13.80 6.98 -12.82
N PRO A 311 14.78 6.21 -13.31
CA PRO A 311 14.83 5.79 -14.71
C PRO A 311 13.82 4.67 -15.00
N LYS A 312 12.72 5.01 -15.69
CA LYS A 312 11.52 4.17 -15.85
C LYS A 312 11.70 2.85 -16.63
N LYS A 313 12.74 2.72 -17.45
CA LYS A 313 12.89 1.64 -18.45
C LYS A 313 14.14 0.78 -18.25
N LEU A 314 14.77 0.83 -17.09
CA LEU A 314 15.93 -0.01 -16.80
C LEU A 314 15.50 -1.42 -16.43
N ALA A 315 16.30 -2.41 -16.82
CA ALA A 315 16.19 -3.74 -16.25
C ALA A 315 16.85 -3.77 -14.86
N PHE A 316 16.65 -4.86 -14.12
CA PHE A 316 17.08 -4.96 -12.72
C PHE A 316 18.57 -4.67 -12.48
N PRO A 317 19.52 -5.21 -13.25
CA PRO A 317 20.94 -4.93 -13.02
C PRO A 317 21.27 -3.43 -13.09
N GLU A 318 20.75 -2.73 -14.11
CA GLU A 318 20.98 -1.30 -14.30
C GLU A 318 20.20 -0.47 -13.26
N LEU A 319 18.97 -0.88 -12.93
CA LEU A 319 18.15 -0.21 -11.92
C LEU A 319 18.82 -0.29 -10.54
N TRP A 320 19.29 -1.47 -10.12
CA TRP A 320 20.00 -1.62 -8.86
C TRP A 320 21.31 -0.83 -8.84
N ALA A 321 22.07 -0.82 -9.94
CA ALA A 321 23.28 -0.01 -10.04
C ALA A 321 22.98 1.50 -9.91
N TRP A 322 21.83 1.95 -10.41
CA TRP A 322 21.36 3.33 -10.24
C TRP A 322 21.03 3.66 -8.78
N TYR A 323 20.36 2.75 -8.05
CA TYR A 323 20.06 2.93 -6.62
C TYR A 323 21.27 2.75 -5.71
N ASP A 324 22.29 1.99 -6.12
CA ASP A 324 23.50 1.75 -5.32
C ASP A 324 24.23 3.04 -4.96
N ARG A 325 24.17 4.08 -5.80
CA ARG A 325 24.77 5.39 -5.47
C ARG A 325 24.09 6.07 -4.27
N LEU A 326 22.79 5.85 -4.09
CA LEU A 326 22.00 6.38 -2.97
C LEU A 326 22.24 5.55 -1.71
N LYS A 327 22.21 4.23 -1.86
CA LYS A 327 22.46 3.24 -0.80
C LYS A 327 23.85 3.39 -0.19
N LYS A 328 24.90 3.59 -1.01
CA LYS A 328 26.27 3.75 -0.52
C LYS A 328 26.43 4.91 0.46
N VAL A 329 25.69 6.00 0.26
CA VAL A 329 25.71 7.14 1.20
C VAL A 329 25.07 6.77 2.53
N GLU A 330 23.97 6.00 2.50
CA GLU A 330 23.30 5.52 3.72
C GLU A 330 24.21 4.59 4.52
N GLU A 331 24.88 3.65 3.85
CA GLU A 331 25.84 2.74 4.49
C GLU A 331 27.05 3.48 5.10
N GLN A 332 27.53 4.54 4.45
CA GLN A 332 28.60 5.38 5.02
C GLN A 332 28.14 6.14 6.26
N HIS A 333 26.90 6.65 6.25
CA HIS A 333 26.34 7.38 7.36
C HIS A 333 26.08 6.50 8.59
N GLU A 334 25.60 5.25 8.42
CA GLU A 334 25.40 4.30 9.52
C GLU A 334 26.70 3.89 10.23
N ASN A 335 27.84 3.99 9.54
CA ASN A 335 29.16 3.63 10.08
C ASN A 335 29.88 4.82 10.76
N THR A 336 29.26 6.00 10.79
CA THR A 336 29.80 7.22 11.39
C THR A 336 29.05 7.54 12.68
#